data_AF-A0ABD3XYE0-F1
#
_entry.id   AF-A0ABD3XYE0-F1
#
_cell.length_a   1.000
_cell.length_b   1.000
_cell.length_c   1.000
_cell.angle_alpha   90.00
_cell.angle_beta   90.00
_cell.angle_gamma   90.00
#
_symmetry.space_group_name_H-M   'P 1'
#
loop_
_entity.id
_entity.type
_entity.pdbx_description
1 polymer ?
#
loop_
_entity_poly.entity_id
_entity_poly.type
_entity_poly.pdbx_seq_one_letter_code
_entity_poly.pdbx_strand_id
1 'polypeptide(L)'
;MVSCQSCQKGYFQPDQVWSNNTPVCTQKTSCEASKHKIECTVEPDTEQTQDTLCRCDAQNGYILNSSEWGEMCFPVKSSPCYPYKCPDGQDILLNYTCAPRCEEGFQRNDSDI
;
A
#
# COMPACT_ATOMS: atom_id res chain seq x y z
N MET A 1 32.59 -23.10 -3.20
CA MET A 1 31.42 -22.76 -2.37
C MET A 1 30.89 -21.45 -2.88
N VAL A 2 29.65 -21.41 -3.37
CA VAL A 2 29.03 -20.14 -3.78
C VAL A 2 28.48 -19.52 -2.50
N SER A 3 29.01 -18.36 -2.11
CA SER A 3 28.52 -17.63 -0.95
C SER A 3 27.37 -16.75 -1.41
N CYS A 4 26.14 -17.18 -1.20
CA CYS A 4 24.97 -16.35 -1.48
C CYS A 4 24.82 -15.34 -0.34
N GLN A 5 24.78 -14.06 -0.69
CA GLN A 5 24.61 -12.97 0.26
C GLN A 5 23.21 -12.37 0.09
N SER A 6 22.51 -12.18 1.20
CA SER A 6 21.22 -11.49 1.24
C SER A 6 21.33 -10.05 0.73
N CYS A 7 20.28 -9.56 0.08
CA CYS A 7 20.24 -8.17 -0.37
C CYS A 7 20.24 -7.22 0.83
N GLN A 8 20.93 -6.09 0.69
CA GLN A 8 20.92 -5.05 1.72
C GLN A 8 19.54 -4.37 1.78
N LYS A 9 19.22 -3.77 2.93
CA LYS A 9 17.98 -3.00 3.11
C LYS A 9 17.83 -1.95 2.01
N GLY A 10 16.65 -1.89 1.39
CA GLY A 10 16.38 -1.02 0.24
C GLY A 10 16.70 -1.66 -1.12
N TYR A 11 17.08 -2.94 -1.16
CA TYR A 11 17.28 -3.69 -2.38
C TYR A 11 16.49 -5.01 -2.36
N PHE A 12 16.16 -5.54 -3.53
CA PHE A 12 15.43 -6.81 -3.68
C PHE A 12 15.93 -7.60 -4.89
N GLN A 13 15.66 -8.90 -4.91
CA GLN A 13 15.90 -9.79 -6.03
C GLN A 13 14.69 -10.71 -6.24
N PRO A 14 14.00 -10.66 -7.40
CA PRO A 14 12.81 -11.45 -7.63
C PRO A 14 13.06 -12.96 -7.48
N ASP A 15 12.14 -13.65 -6.80
CA ASP A 15 12.20 -15.07 -6.43
C ASP A 15 12.44 -16.04 -7.60
N GLN A 16 12.17 -15.61 -8.84
CA GLN A 16 12.38 -16.43 -10.04
C GLN A 16 13.85 -16.42 -10.52
N VAL A 17 14.72 -15.62 -9.89
CA VAL A 17 16.11 -15.42 -10.31
C VAL A 17 17.07 -15.82 -9.19
N TRP A 18 16.90 -17.02 -8.62
CA TRP A 18 18.00 -17.71 -7.94
C TRP A 18 18.97 -18.27 -9.00
N SER A 19 19.34 -17.43 -9.96
CA SER A 19 20.35 -17.76 -10.96
C SER A 19 21.70 -17.62 -10.31
N ASN A 20 22.47 -18.70 -10.39
CA ASN A 20 23.83 -18.92 -9.91
C ASN A 20 24.87 -17.87 -10.40
N ASN A 21 24.43 -16.77 -11.02
CA ASN A 21 25.23 -15.81 -11.77
C ASN A 21 24.62 -14.38 -11.88
N THR A 22 23.60 -14.00 -11.11
CA THR A 22 23.09 -12.60 -11.07
C THR A 22 23.65 -11.86 -9.85
N PRO A 23 24.65 -10.97 -10.01
CA PRO A 23 25.33 -10.33 -8.87
C PRO A 23 24.63 -9.08 -8.33
N VAL A 24 23.45 -8.72 -8.82
CA VAL A 24 22.90 -7.36 -8.60
C VAL A 24 21.50 -7.42 -8.02
N CYS A 25 21.41 -7.16 -6.72
CA CYS A 25 20.16 -6.75 -6.11
C CYS A 25 19.67 -5.44 -6.77
N THR A 26 18.39 -5.37 -7.10
CA THR A 26 17.79 -4.17 -7.69
C THR A 26 17.40 -3.21 -6.58
N GLN A 27 17.65 -1.91 -6.78
CA GLN A 27 17.22 -0.89 -5.83
C GLN A 27 15.69 -0.84 -5.79
N LYS A 28 15.13 -0.85 -4.59
CA LYS A 28 13.71 -0.69 -4.37
C LYS A 28 13.25 0.69 -4.79
N THR A 29 12.13 0.73 -5.50
CA THR A 29 11.47 2.00 -5.82
C THR A 29 10.80 2.54 -4.55
N SER A 30 10.80 3.85 -4.33
CA SER A 30 10.04 4.43 -3.21
C SER A 30 8.62 4.78 -3.65
N CYS A 31 7.64 4.67 -2.76
CA CYS A 31 6.29 5.14 -3.03
C CYS A 31 6.27 6.67 -3.14
N GLU A 32 5.83 7.19 -4.28
CA GLU A 32 5.72 8.64 -4.48
C GLU A 32 4.62 9.23 -3.59
N ALA A 33 5.01 9.85 -2.47
CA ALA A 33 4.09 10.52 -1.55
C ALA A 33 3.24 11.61 -2.25
N SER A 34 3.79 12.25 -3.29
CA SER A 34 3.11 13.22 -4.16
C SER A 34 1.92 12.63 -4.94
N LYS A 35 1.80 11.30 -5.02
CA LYS A 35 0.68 10.58 -5.64
C LYS A 35 -0.27 9.97 -4.61
N HIS A 36 -0.20 10.41 -3.35
CA HIS A 36 -0.95 9.84 -2.22
C HIS A 36 -0.73 8.34 -2.06
N LYS A 37 0.50 7.88 -2.34
CA LYS A 37 0.95 6.50 -2.14
C LYS A 37 1.80 6.44 -0.88
N ILE A 38 1.50 5.48 0.00
CA ILE A 38 2.25 5.18 1.22
C ILE A 38 2.86 3.78 1.11
N GLU A 39 4.04 3.59 1.71
CA GLU A 39 4.73 2.30 1.70
C GLU A 39 3.97 1.28 2.55
N CYS A 40 3.84 0.07 2.01
CA CYS A 40 3.29 -1.05 2.75
C CYS A 40 4.34 -1.69 3.65
N THR A 41 3.91 -2.11 4.83
CA THR A 41 4.69 -3.00 5.67
C THR A 41 4.60 -4.40 5.12
N VAL A 42 5.69 -4.89 4.54
CA VAL A 42 5.83 -6.28 4.07
C VAL A 42 6.67 -7.06 5.07
N GLU A 43 6.47 -8.37 5.14
CA GLU A 43 7.29 -9.23 5.97
C GLU A 43 8.76 -9.19 5.52
N PRO A 44 9.74 -9.28 6.43
CA PRO A 44 11.16 -9.14 6.10
C PRO A 44 11.67 -10.18 5.08
N ASP A 45 11.04 -11.35 5.03
CA ASP A 45 11.39 -12.42 4.08
C ASP A 45 10.96 -12.06 2.65
N THR A 46 9.75 -11.51 2.50
CA THR A 46 9.23 -11.01 1.23
C THR A 46 9.87 -9.68 0.83
N GLU A 47 10.36 -8.89 1.80
CA GLU A 47 11.05 -7.63 1.54
C GLU A 47 12.25 -7.83 0.59
N GLN A 48 12.98 -8.94 0.68
CA GLN A 48 14.15 -9.17 -0.16
C GLN A 48 13.81 -9.76 -1.53
N THR A 49 12.58 -10.25 -1.73
CA THR A 49 12.16 -10.93 -2.96
C THR A 49 11.25 -10.11 -3.86
N GLN A 50 10.82 -8.92 -3.42
CA GLN A 50 9.94 -8.06 -4.18
C GLN A 50 10.28 -6.56 -4.06
N ASP A 51 9.89 -5.80 -5.09
CA ASP A 51 9.98 -4.34 -5.08
C ASP A 51 9.07 -3.76 -3.99
N THR A 52 9.25 -2.48 -3.65
CA THR A 52 8.36 -1.81 -2.70
C THR A 52 6.92 -1.87 -3.17
N LEU A 53 6.06 -2.35 -2.28
CA LEU A 53 4.63 -2.29 -2.46
C LEU A 53 4.11 -0.99 -1.82
N CYS A 54 3.20 -0.34 -2.53
CA CYS A 54 2.53 0.87 -2.12
C CYS A 54 1.06 0.60 -1.91
N ARG A 55 0.42 1.38 -1.05
CA ARG A 55 -1.04 1.49 -0.99
C ARG A 55 -1.45 2.96 -1.10
N CYS A 56 -2.70 3.21 -1.44
CA CYS A 56 -3.21 4.58 -1.45
C CYS A 56 -3.52 5.05 -0.03
N ASP A 57 -3.33 6.34 0.22
CA ASP A 57 -3.61 6.93 1.53
C ASP A 57 -5.12 7.08 1.76
N ALA A 58 -5.74 5.99 2.22
CA ALA A 58 -7.17 5.94 2.46
C ALA A 58 -7.61 6.84 3.63
N GLN A 59 -6.70 7.16 4.55
CA GLN A 59 -6.94 8.13 5.63
C GLN A 59 -7.18 9.54 5.10
N ASN A 60 -6.49 9.93 4.03
CA ASN A 60 -6.73 11.18 3.30
C ASN A 60 -7.79 11.02 2.18
N GLY A 61 -8.50 9.88 2.12
CA GLY A 61 -9.56 9.62 1.16
C GLY A 61 -9.05 9.28 -0.24
N TYR A 62 -7.90 8.62 -0.38
CA TYR A 62 -7.38 8.20 -1.68
C TYR A 62 -7.48 6.69 -1.89
N ILE A 63 -7.96 6.27 -3.06
CA ILE A 63 -8.14 4.86 -3.43
C ILE A 63 -7.55 4.54 -4.80
N LEU A 64 -7.18 3.29 -5.04
CA LEU A 64 -6.72 2.84 -6.35
C LEU A 64 -7.88 2.62 -7.33
N ASN A 65 -8.99 2.07 -6.81
CA ASN A 65 -10.19 1.70 -7.54
C ASN A 65 -11.38 1.71 -6.55
N SER A 66 -12.58 2.06 -7.02
CA SER A 66 -13.85 2.01 -6.27
C SER A 66 -14.19 0.65 -5.64
N SER A 67 -13.51 -0.42 -6.05
CA SER A 67 -13.71 -1.79 -5.53
C SER A 67 -12.62 -2.25 -4.56
N GLU A 68 -11.51 -1.50 -4.44
CA GLU A 68 -10.34 -1.90 -3.64
C GLU A 68 -9.95 -0.76 -2.71
N TRP A 69 -10.61 -0.75 -1.56
CA TRP A 69 -10.35 0.22 -0.50
C TRP A 69 -8.99 -0.06 0.14
N GLY A 70 -8.06 0.88 -0.08
CA GLY A 70 -7.08 1.41 0.89
C GLY A 70 -6.01 0.52 1.50
N GLU A 71 -6.26 -0.77 1.71
CA GLU A 71 -5.37 -1.66 2.45
C GLU A 71 -4.59 -2.61 1.57
N MET A 72 -5.00 -2.77 0.30
CA MET A 72 -4.29 -3.62 -0.63
C MET A 72 -3.00 -2.96 -1.11
N CYS A 73 -1.91 -3.70 -0.88
CA CYS A 73 -0.58 -3.35 -1.33
C CYS A 73 -0.41 -3.73 -2.80
N PHE A 74 -0.06 -2.76 -3.62
CA PHE A 74 0.14 -2.89 -5.05
C PHE A 74 1.57 -2.47 -5.44
N PRO A 75 2.12 -2.98 -6.55
CA PRO A 75 3.43 -2.56 -7.04
C PRO A 75 3.48 -1.04 -7.26
N VAL A 76 4.62 -0.39 -6.98
CA VAL A 76 4.80 1.07 -7.16
C VAL A 76 4.32 1.60 -8.52
N LYS A 77 4.45 0.78 -9.57
CA LYS A 77 4.09 1.06 -10.98
C LYS A 77 2.60 0.96 -11.28
N SER A 78 1.77 0.59 -10.31
CA SER A 78 0.31 0.57 -10.47
C SER A 78 -0.27 1.97 -10.65
N SER A 79 -1.54 1.99 -11.06
CA SER A 79 -2.35 3.19 -11.31
C SER A 79 -2.21 4.29 -10.25
N PRO A 80 -2.44 5.56 -10.62
CA PRO A 80 -2.46 6.65 -9.65
C PRO A 80 -3.60 6.45 -8.65
N CYS A 81 -3.44 7.01 -7.45
CA CYS A 81 -4.51 7.06 -6.47
C CYS A 81 -5.48 8.19 -6.83
N TYR A 82 -6.77 7.93 -6.67
CA TYR A 82 -7.84 8.87 -6.95
C TYR A 82 -8.48 9.35 -5.66
N PRO A 83 -8.83 10.64 -5.55
CA PRO A 83 -9.59 11.14 -4.44
C PRO A 83 -10.98 10.51 -4.48
N TYR A 84 -11.32 9.78 -3.43
CA TYR A 84 -12.65 9.28 -3.20
C TYR A 84 -13.34 10.14 -2.17
N LYS A 85 -14.52 10.65 -2.55
CA LYS A 85 -15.42 11.34 -1.64
C LYS A 85 -16.68 10.51 -1.55
N CYS A 86 -17.12 10.25 -0.32
CA CYS A 86 -18.45 9.76 -0.11
C CYS A 86 -19.48 10.76 -0.65
N PRO A 87 -20.63 10.29 -1.15
CA PRO A 87 -21.68 11.18 -1.61
C PRO A 87 -22.17 12.10 -0.48
N ASP A 88 -22.82 13.20 -0.87
CA ASP A 88 -23.26 14.23 0.07
C ASP A 88 -24.16 13.63 1.17
N GLY A 89 -23.92 14.02 2.42
CA GLY A 89 -24.57 13.42 3.59
C GLY A 89 -23.98 12.09 4.08
N GLN A 90 -22.81 11.67 3.57
CA GLN A 90 -22.07 10.49 4.07
C GLN A 90 -20.64 10.86 4.51
N ASP A 91 -20.13 10.12 5.50
CA ASP A 91 -18.73 10.18 5.97
C ASP A 91 -18.05 8.82 5.78
N ILE A 92 -16.73 8.87 5.56
CA ILE A 92 -15.87 7.70 5.47
C ILE A 92 -15.59 7.13 6.87
N LEU A 93 -15.77 5.83 7.03
CA LEU A 93 -15.46 5.06 8.25
C LEU A 93 -13.97 4.63 8.31
N LEU A 94 -13.48 4.12 9.45
CA LEU A 94 -12.11 3.57 9.52
C LEU A 94 -11.99 2.30 8.68
N ASN A 95 -13.08 1.53 8.55
CA ASN A 95 -13.17 0.44 7.56
C ASN A 95 -13.24 0.91 6.10
N TYR A 96 -13.10 2.22 5.87
CA TYR A 96 -13.12 2.85 4.56
C TYR A 96 -14.41 2.59 3.78
N THR A 97 -15.55 2.55 4.45
CA THR A 97 -16.86 2.54 3.78
C THR A 97 -17.56 3.88 3.98
N CYS A 98 -18.42 4.23 3.03
CA CYS A 98 -19.30 5.38 3.22
C CYS A 98 -20.52 4.97 4.02
N ALA A 99 -20.76 5.72 5.08
CA ALA A 99 -22.00 5.60 5.82
C ALA A 99 -22.61 6.99 6.04
N PRO A 100 -23.94 7.10 6.14
CA PRO A 100 -24.64 8.37 6.35
C PRO A 100 -24.14 9.09 7.60
N ARG A 101 -23.81 10.38 7.49
CA ARG A 101 -23.35 11.20 8.61
C ARG A 101 -24.25 10.98 9.82
N CYS A 102 -23.67 10.87 11.01
CA CYS A 102 -24.49 10.91 12.21
C CYS A 102 -25.19 12.27 12.32
N GLU A 103 -26.40 12.28 12.87
CA GLU A 103 -27.09 13.51 13.20
C GLU A 103 -26.24 14.36 14.15
N GLU A 104 -26.41 15.68 14.08
CA GLU A 104 -25.66 16.61 14.92
C GLU A 104 -25.86 16.26 16.40
N GLY A 105 -24.76 15.97 17.11
CA GLY A 105 -24.77 15.53 18.51
C GLY A 105 -24.65 14.01 18.72
N PHE A 106 -24.63 13.20 17.65
CA PHE A 106 -24.40 11.76 17.73
C PHE A 106 -23.01 11.39 17.19
N GLN A 107 -22.30 10.51 17.90
CA GLN A 107 -21.03 9.92 17.44
C GLN A 107 -21.30 8.44 17.10
N ARG A 108 -20.66 7.93 16.05
CA ARG A 108 -20.65 6.48 15.83
C ARG A 108 -19.91 5.81 16.98
N ASN A 109 -20.46 4.71 17.47
CA ASN A 109 -19.75 3.89 18.45
C ASN A 109 -18.49 3.33 17.81
N ASP A 110 -17.41 3.24 18.58
CA ASP A 110 -16.10 2.69 18.19
C ASP A 110 -16.20 1.30 17.52
N SER A 111 -17.24 0.53 17.83
CA SER A 111 -17.52 -0.78 17.22
C SER A 111 -18.03 -0.73 15.77
N ASP A 112 -18.47 0.44 15.31
CA ASP A 112 -18.95 0.71 13.95
C ASP A 112 -17.94 1.56 13.13
N ILE A 113 -16.75 1.83 13.70
CA ILE A 113 -15.70 2.64 13.07
C ILE A 113 -14.61 1.75 12.49
#